data_AF-A0AAV2G2H1-F1
#
_entry.id   AF-A0AAV2G2H1-F1
#
_cell.length_a   1.000
_cell.length_b   1.000
_cell.length_c   1.000
_cell.angle_alpha   90.00
_cell.angle_beta   90.00
_cell.angle_gamma   90.00
#
_symmetry.space_group_name_H-M   'P 1'
#
loop_
_entity.id
_entity.type
_entity.pdbx_description
1 polymer ?
#
loop_
_entity_poly.entity_id
_entity_poly.type
_entity_poly.pdbx_seq_one_letter_code
_entity_poly.pdbx_strand_id
1 'polypeptide(L)'
;MSGAKFDGADMTEVVMSKAYAVGASFQGVEFSNAVLDRVNFGKANLKGAIFRNTVLSGSTFEEAELADAVFEDTIIGYIDLQKLCTNTSITPDGRLELGCR
;
A
#
# COMPACT_ATOMS: atom_id res chain seq x y z
N MET A 1 1.44 9.00 -12.48
CA MET A 1 0.96 7.64 -12.81
C MET A 1 -0.55 7.51 -12.58
N SER A 2 -1.31 8.61 -12.54
CA SER A 2 -2.74 8.58 -12.24
C SER A 2 -3.52 7.77 -13.26
N GLY A 3 -4.42 6.90 -12.80
CA GLY A 3 -5.26 6.05 -13.65
C GLY A 3 -4.51 4.97 -14.45
N ALA A 4 -3.21 4.79 -14.23
CA ALA A 4 -2.44 3.72 -14.85
C ALA A 4 -2.86 2.34 -14.29
N LYS A 5 -2.58 1.27 -15.04
CA LYS A 5 -2.85 -0.11 -14.61
C LYS A 5 -1.54 -0.90 -14.53
N PHE A 6 -1.29 -1.46 -13.36
CA PHE A 6 -0.14 -2.30 -13.00
C PHE A 6 -0.60 -3.62 -12.37
N ASP A 7 -1.82 -4.06 -12.69
CA ASP A 7 -2.43 -5.24 -12.09
C ASP A 7 -1.56 -6.48 -12.35
N GLY A 8 -1.24 -7.22 -11.28
CA GLY A 8 -0.39 -8.41 -11.31
C GLY A 8 1.07 -8.16 -11.69
N ALA A 9 1.52 -6.90 -11.75
CA ALA A 9 2.90 -6.60 -12.07
C ALA A 9 3.84 -7.04 -10.94
N ASP A 10 5.03 -7.48 -11.32
CA ASP A 10 6.15 -7.63 -10.40
C ASP A 10 6.85 -6.28 -10.26
N MET A 11 6.75 -5.68 -9.07
CA MET A 11 7.41 -4.44 -8.69
C MET A 11 8.31 -4.66 -7.46
N THR A 12 8.86 -5.87 -7.33
CA THR A 12 9.86 -6.22 -6.32
C THR A 12 11.03 -5.22 -6.37
N GLU A 13 11.47 -4.76 -5.21
CA GLU A 13 12.56 -3.77 -5.04
C GLU A 13 12.32 -2.40 -5.69
N VAL A 14 11.10 -2.09 -6.13
CA VAL A 14 10.83 -0.77 -6.72
C VAL A 14 11.06 0.34 -5.71
N VAL A 15 11.64 1.45 -6.18
CA VAL A 15 11.72 2.70 -5.42
C VAL A 15 10.77 3.71 -6.02
N MET A 16 9.73 4.06 -5.28
CA MET A 16 8.81 5.15 -5.61
C MET A 16 8.93 6.23 -4.55
N SER A 17 9.43 7.40 -4.93
CA SER A 17 9.48 8.58 -4.05
C SER A 17 8.63 9.72 -4.63
N LYS A 18 7.76 10.29 -3.80
CA LYS A 18 6.88 11.43 -4.13
C LYS A 18 6.02 11.21 -5.38
N ALA A 19 5.68 9.95 -5.66
CA ALA A 19 4.91 9.58 -6.83
C ALA A 19 3.42 9.92 -6.65
N TYR A 20 2.79 10.33 -7.75
CA TYR A 20 1.34 10.56 -7.80
C TYR A 20 0.67 9.40 -8.55
N ALA A 21 0.04 8.50 -7.79
CA ALA A 21 -0.59 7.28 -8.28
C ALA A 21 -2.11 7.24 -7.99
N VAL A 22 -2.72 8.42 -7.92
CA VAL A 22 -4.15 8.57 -7.61
C VAL A 22 -5.00 7.88 -8.65
N GLY A 23 -5.94 7.03 -8.21
CA GLY A 23 -6.85 6.26 -9.07
C GLY A 23 -6.17 5.20 -9.93
N ALA A 24 -4.88 4.90 -9.72
CA ALA A 24 -4.21 3.83 -10.42
C ALA A 24 -4.66 2.45 -9.90
N SER A 25 -4.52 1.42 -10.73
CA SER A 25 -4.78 0.04 -10.35
C SER A 25 -3.48 -0.72 -10.18
N PHE A 26 -3.36 -1.38 -9.05
CA PHE A 26 -2.24 -2.17 -8.55
C PHE A 26 -2.77 -3.50 -7.98
N GLN A 27 -3.85 -4.03 -8.57
CA GLN A 27 -4.50 -5.22 -8.06
C GLN A 27 -3.52 -6.41 -8.14
N GLY A 28 -3.27 -7.08 -7.03
CA GLY A 28 -2.37 -8.24 -6.99
C GLY A 28 -0.90 -7.93 -7.33
N VAL A 29 -0.48 -6.67 -7.23
CA VAL A 29 0.92 -6.28 -7.49
C VAL A 29 1.85 -6.80 -6.40
N GLU A 30 3.08 -7.14 -6.76
CA GLU A 30 4.14 -7.53 -5.83
C GLU A 30 5.05 -6.32 -5.51
N PHE A 31 5.04 -5.84 -4.27
CA PHE A 31 5.91 -4.77 -3.75
C PHE A 31 6.95 -5.28 -2.75
N SER A 32 7.28 -6.56 -2.77
CA SER A 32 8.33 -7.14 -1.93
C SER A 32 9.63 -6.32 -1.98
N ASN A 33 10.22 -6.01 -0.81
CA ASN A 33 11.45 -5.21 -0.68
C ASN A 33 11.38 -3.79 -1.27
N ALA A 34 10.19 -3.27 -1.57
CA ALA A 34 10.04 -1.94 -2.17
C ALA A 34 10.26 -0.80 -1.14
N VAL A 35 10.55 0.39 -1.68
CA VAL A 35 10.57 1.64 -0.91
C VAL A 35 9.53 2.59 -1.48
N LEU A 36 8.47 2.83 -0.71
CA LEU A 36 7.33 3.67 -1.08
C LEU A 36 7.30 4.91 -0.18
N ASP A 37 8.10 5.90 -0.55
CA ASP A 37 8.29 7.16 0.17
C ASP A 37 7.36 8.25 -0.39
N ARG A 38 6.43 8.74 0.43
CA ARG A 38 5.52 9.86 0.12
C ARG A 38 4.72 9.65 -1.17
N VAL A 39 4.31 8.42 -1.45
CA VAL A 39 3.49 8.08 -2.61
C VAL A 39 2.03 8.36 -2.29
N ASN A 40 1.34 9.02 -3.22
CA ASN A 40 -0.09 9.23 -3.11
C ASN A 40 -0.85 8.11 -3.86
N PHE A 41 -1.40 7.16 -3.10
CA PHE A 41 -2.27 6.08 -3.57
C PHE A 41 -3.76 6.41 -3.42
N GLY A 42 -4.14 7.69 -3.34
CA GLY A 42 -5.54 8.09 -3.15
C GLY A 42 -6.47 7.49 -4.21
N LYS A 43 -7.58 6.88 -3.80
CA LYS A 43 -8.54 6.18 -4.69
C LYS A 43 -7.91 5.04 -5.52
N ALA A 44 -6.70 4.59 -5.22
CA ALA A 44 -6.05 3.50 -5.95
C ALA A 44 -6.68 2.15 -5.58
N ASN A 45 -6.67 1.21 -6.53
CA ASN A 45 -7.04 -0.18 -6.27
C ASN A 45 -5.77 -0.98 -5.94
N LEU A 46 -5.59 -1.36 -4.67
CA LEU A 46 -4.48 -2.15 -4.15
C LEU A 46 -4.97 -3.51 -3.61
N LYS A 47 -6.12 -3.99 -4.10
CA LYS A 47 -6.67 -5.27 -3.66
C LYS A 47 -5.69 -6.41 -3.93
N GLY A 48 -5.40 -7.23 -2.93
CA GLY A 48 -4.45 -8.32 -3.05
C GLY A 48 -2.99 -7.90 -3.25
N ALA A 49 -2.65 -6.61 -3.12
CA ALA A 49 -1.27 -6.15 -3.23
C ALA A 49 -0.41 -6.72 -2.09
N ILE A 50 0.84 -7.07 -2.39
CA ILE A 50 1.76 -7.70 -1.45
C ILE A 50 2.83 -6.71 -1.02
N PHE A 51 2.90 -6.37 0.27
CA PHE A 51 3.86 -5.43 0.85
C PHE A 51 4.85 -6.13 1.79
N ARG A 52 5.56 -7.16 1.31
CA ARG A 52 6.54 -7.90 2.12
C ARG A 52 7.85 -7.15 2.28
N ASN A 53 8.32 -6.97 3.51
CA ASN A 53 9.58 -6.26 3.78
C ASN A 53 9.64 -4.87 3.08
N THR A 54 8.48 -4.22 2.94
CA THR A 54 8.32 -2.94 2.24
C THR A 54 8.48 -1.78 3.22
N VAL A 55 9.12 -0.70 2.80
CA VAL A 55 9.14 0.57 3.56
C VAL A 55 8.00 1.46 3.10
N LEU A 56 7.03 1.72 3.98
CA LEU A 56 5.95 2.70 3.80
C LEU A 56 6.23 3.93 4.66
N SER A 57 6.70 5.02 4.05
CA SER A 57 6.99 6.27 4.77
C SER A 57 6.25 7.44 4.15
N GLY A 58 5.36 8.09 4.90
CA GLY A 58 4.62 9.28 4.47
C GLY A 58 3.68 9.08 3.27
N SER A 59 3.44 7.83 2.86
CA SER A 59 2.52 7.49 1.77
C SER A 59 1.06 7.57 2.24
N THR A 60 0.14 7.93 1.33
CA THR A 60 -1.28 8.16 1.65
C THR A 60 -2.20 7.21 0.90
N PHE A 61 -3.23 6.71 1.58
CA PHE A 61 -4.16 5.69 1.09
C PHE A 61 -5.63 6.12 1.22
N GLU A 62 -5.88 7.44 1.14
CA GLU A 62 -7.24 8.00 1.24
C GLU A 62 -8.15 7.42 0.15
N GLU A 63 -9.29 6.85 0.55
CA GLU A 63 -10.23 6.17 -0.36
C GLU A 63 -9.62 5.02 -1.20
N ALA A 64 -8.41 4.55 -0.87
CA ALA A 64 -7.81 3.41 -1.56
C ALA A 64 -8.48 2.09 -1.16
N GLU A 65 -8.53 1.13 -2.07
CA GLU A 65 -9.05 -0.21 -1.79
C GLU A 65 -7.89 -1.17 -1.45
N LEU A 66 -7.87 -1.71 -0.24
CA LEU A 66 -6.79 -2.55 0.31
C LEU A 66 -7.29 -3.92 0.78
N ALA A 67 -8.46 -4.36 0.30
CA ALA A 67 -8.98 -5.67 0.63
C ALA A 67 -7.99 -6.76 0.19
N ASP A 68 -7.73 -7.72 1.07
CA ASP A 68 -6.78 -8.82 0.87
C ASP A 68 -5.32 -8.38 0.62
N ALA A 69 -4.97 -7.11 0.86
CA ALA A 69 -3.57 -6.69 0.84
C ALA A 69 -2.81 -7.31 2.03
N VAL A 70 -1.56 -7.71 1.78
CA VAL A 70 -0.71 -8.40 2.74
C VAL A 70 0.38 -7.44 3.24
N PHE A 71 0.55 -7.34 4.57
CA PHE A 71 1.49 -6.41 5.22
C PHE A 71 2.49 -7.14 6.12
N GLU A 72 3.20 -8.10 5.55
CA GLU A 72 4.19 -8.92 6.26
C GLU A 72 5.54 -8.20 6.32
N ASP A 73 6.12 -8.08 7.51
CA ASP A 73 7.40 -7.38 7.75
C ASP A 73 7.46 -5.95 7.19
N THR A 74 6.31 -5.30 6.99
CA THR A 74 6.24 -3.92 6.47
C THR A 74 6.77 -2.95 7.53
N ILE A 75 7.73 -2.09 7.13
CA ILE A 75 8.22 -1.01 7.97
C ILE A 75 7.35 0.21 7.74
N ILE A 76 6.53 0.56 8.74
CA ILE A 76 5.65 1.73 8.71
C ILE A 76 5.76 2.53 10.01
N GLY A 77 5.86 3.85 9.90
CA GLY A 77 5.93 4.75 11.06
C GLY A 77 4.60 4.83 11.80
N TYR A 78 4.64 5.04 13.12
CA TYR A 78 3.44 5.06 13.98
C TYR A 78 2.31 5.99 13.46
N ILE A 79 2.67 7.19 13.00
CA ILE A 79 1.69 8.17 12.49
C ILE A 79 1.05 7.69 11.18
N ASP A 80 1.84 7.09 10.29
CA ASP A 80 1.34 6.60 9.00
C ASP A 80 0.50 5.34 9.17
N LEU A 81 0.88 4.47 10.11
CA LEU A 81 0.09 3.33 10.53
C LEU A 81 -1.28 3.76 11.05
N GLN A 82 -1.34 4.72 11.96
CA GLN A 82 -2.61 5.24 12.49
C GLN A 82 -3.54 5.74 11.37
N LYS A 83 -3.00 6.43 10.36
CA LYS A 83 -3.77 6.87 9.19
C LYS A 83 -4.23 5.69 8.35
N LEU A 84 -3.35 4.74 8.05
CA LEU A 84 -3.68 3.55 7.26
C LEU A 84 -4.78 2.72 7.93
N CYS A 85 -4.73 2.57 9.26
CA CYS A 85 -5.72 1.84 10.05
C CYS A 85 -7.12 2.46 10.06
N THR A 86 -7.29 3.71 9.59
CA THR A 86 -8.61 4.32 9.36
C THR A 86 -9.27 3.82 8.08
N ASN A 87 -8.51 3.19 7.17
CA ASN A 87 -9.05 2.61 5.95
C ASN A 87 -9.87 1.35 6.28
N THR A 88 -11.16 1.41 5.97
CA THR A 88 -12.14 0.36 6.31
C THR A 88 -12.13 -0.82 5.35
N SER A 89 -11.40 -0.74 4.23
CA SER A 89 -11.29 -1.82 3.25
C SER A 89 -10.26 -2.88 3.63
N ILE A 90 -9.35 -2.58 4.57
CA ILE A 90 -8.37 -3.54 5.09
C ILE A 90 -9.13 -4.62 5.87
N THR A 91 -8.84 -5.89 5.57
CA THR A 91 -9.45 -7.04 6.23
C THR A 91 -9.06 -7.12 7.71
N PRO A 92 -9.85 -7.79 8.57
CA PRO A 92 -9.48 -7.99 9.97
C PRO A 92 -8.07 -8.57 10.15
N ASP A 93 -7.70 -9.55 9.31
CA ASP A 93 -6.37 -10.17 9.35
C ASP A 93 -5.27 -9.18 8.95
N GLY A 94 -5.44 -8.42 7.85
CA GLY A 94 -4.48 -7.38 7.47
C GLY A 94 -4.34 -6.27 8.52
N ARG A 95 -5.42 -5.95 9.25
CA ARG A 95 -5.37 -5.02 10.39
C ARG A 95 -4.59 -5.60 11.58
N LEU A 96 -4.69 -6.91 11.82
CA LEU A 96 -3.90 -7.60 12.84
C LEU A 96 -2.41 -7.64 12.48
N GLU A 97 -2.08 -7.93 11.21
CA GLU A 97 -0.70 -7.89 10.69
C GLU A 97 -0.05 -6.51 10.88
N LEU A 98 -0.79 -5.45 10.52
CA LEU A 98 -0.37 -4.06 10.71
C LEU A 98 -0.30 -3.63 12.18
N GLY A 99 -0.88 -4.40 13.11
CA GLY A 99 -0.98 -4.02 14.52
C GLY A 99 -1.91 -2.83 14.76
N CYS A 100 -2.95 -2.66 13.93
CA CYS A 100 -4.01 -1.69 14.16
C CYS A 100 -4.71 -1.99 15.50
N ARG A 101 -4.80 -0.98 16.37
CA ARG A 101 -5.49 -1.06 17.67
C ARG A 101 -6.68 -0.11 17.70
#